data_AF-X1K1P8-F1
#
_entry.id   AF-X1K1P8-F1
#
_cell.length_a   1.000
_cell.length_b   1.000
_cell.length_c   1.000
_cell.angle_alpha   90.00
_cell.angle_beta   90.00
_cell.angle_gamma   90.00
#
_symmetry.space_group_name_H-M   'P 1'
#
loop_
_entity.id
_entity.type
_entity.pdbx_description
1 polymer ?
#
loop_
_entity_poly.entity_id
_entity_poly.type
_entity_poly.pdbx_seq_one_letter_code
_entity_poly.pdbx_strand_id
1 'polypeptide(L)'
;MGKAVDYAKRGLDGIISVTPFNCMPGLIVDGFVPKFRKDNNNIPFVSIEYDGFQDSTREMRIDTFVAQVKERYENKKYTKSH
;
A
#
# COMPACT_ATOMS: atom_id res chain seq x y z
N MET A 1 3.95 -9.94 -5.29
CA MET A 1 2.74 -9.41 -5.97
C MET A 1 1.50 -10.31 -5.93
N GLY A 2 1.60 -11.64 -6.06
CA GLY A 2 0.39 -12.51 -6.10
C GLY A 2 -0.60 -12.32 -4.93
N LYS A 3 -0.10 -12.24 -3.69
CA LYS A 3 -0.95 -11.96 -2.52
C LYS A 3 -1.60 -10.57 -2.54
N ALA A 4 -0.91 -9.55 -3.07
CA ALA A 4 -1.47 -8.20 -3.17
C ALA A 4 -2.69 -8.17 -4.10
N VAL A 5 -2.65 -8.92 -5.21
CA VAL A 5 -3.80 -9.08 -6.13
C VAL A 5 -4.97 -9.78 -5.43
N ASP A 6 -4.71 -10.86 -4.68
CA ASP A 6 -5.76 -11.55 -3.92
C ASP A 6 -6.38 -10.62 -2.86
N TYR A 7 -5.56 -9.82 -2.18
CA TYR A 7 -6.00 -8.82 -1.22
C TYR A 7 -6.85 -7.70 -1.82
N ALA A 8 -6.47 -7.19 -3.00
CA ALA A 8 -7.30 -6.21 -3.70
C ALA A 8 -8.66 -6.81 -4.10
N LYS A 9 -8.69 -8.08 -4.56
CA LYS A 9 -9.95 -8.78 -4.89
C LYS A 9 -10.85 -9.02 -3.68
N ARG A 10 -10.27 -9.24 -2.50
CA ARG A 10 -11.01 -9.36 -1.23
C ARG A 10 -11.56 -8.02 -0.71
N GLY A 11 -11.34 -6.93 -1.43
CA GLY A 11 -11.93 -5.63 -1.13
C GLY A 11 -11.20 -4.83 -0.07
N LEU A 12 -9.92 -5.12 0.19
CA LEU A 12 -9.10 -4.36 1.14
C LEU A 12 -8.92 -2.89 0.72
N ASP A 13 -8.64 -2.04 1.70
CA ASP A 13 -8.54 -0.58 1.54
C ASP A 13 -7.12 -0.07 1.41
N GLY A 14 -6.13 -0.92 1.68
CA GLY A 14 -4.72 -0.58 1.52
C GLY A 14 -3.82 -1.80 1.64
N ILE A 15 -2.60 -1.69 1.13
CA ILE A 15 -1.58 -2.74 1.20
C ILE A 15 -0.25 -2.10 1.62
N ILE A 16 0.39 -2.68 2.64
CA ILE A 16 1.75 -2.33 3.04
C ILE A 16 2.66 -3.52 2.70
N SER A 17 3.74 -3.27 1.99
CA SER A 17 4.80 -4.24 1.72
C SER A 17 6.03 -3.85 2.53
N VAL A 18 6.44 -4.68 3.49
CA VAL A 18 7.66 -4.46 4.28
C VAL A 18 8.76 -5.33 3.71
N THR A 19 9.87 -4.72 3.32
CA THR A 19 11.02 -5.41 2.72
C THR A 19 12.32 -4.98 3.40
N PRO A 20 13.30 -5.88 3.56
CA PRO A 20 14.60 -5.48 4.09
C PRO A 20 15.33 -4.57 3.10
N PHE A 21 16.11 -3.63 3.63
CA PHE A 21 16.87 -2.65 2.85
C PHE A 21 17.77 -3.33 1.80
N ASN A 22 17.84 -2.76 0.59
CA ASN A 22 18.65 -3.26 -0.54
C ASN A 22 18.37 -4.70 -0.99
N CYS A 23 17.19 -5.25 -0.70
CA CYS A 23 16.70 -6.46 -1.33
C CYS A 23 16.35 -6.15 -2.81
N MET A 24 17.23 -6.48 -3.76
CA MET A 24 16.98 -6.36 -5.21
C MET A 24 15.59 -6.87 -5.67
N PRO A 25 15.02 -7.95 -5.10
CA PRO A 25 13.62 -8.34 -5.34
C PRO A 25 12.56 -7.30 -4.91
N GLY A 26 12.81 -6.53 -3.86
CA GLY A 26 11.92 -5.47 -3.36
C GLY A 26 11.79 -4.32 -4.35
N LEU A 27 12.90 -3.88 -4.95
CA LEU A 27 12.90 -2.83 -5.98
C LEU A 27 12.14 -3.24 -7.25
N ILE A 28 12.24 -4.51 -7.66
CA ILE A 28 11.45 -5.04 -8.78
C ILE A 28 9.95 -4.97 -8.46
N VAL A 29 9.56 -5.36 -7.24
CA VAL A 29 8.17 -5.27 -6.76
C VAL A 29 7.71 -3.81 -6.78
N ASP A 30 8.52 -2.88 -6.30
CA ASP A 30 8.18 -1.46 -6.25
C ASP A 30 7.92 -0.86 -7.64
N GLY A 31 8.65 -1.30 -8.67
CA GLY A 31 8.39 -0.92 -10.06
C GLY A 31 7.00 -1.32 -10.57
N PHE A 32 6.38 -2.37 -10.04
CA PHE A 32 5.03 -2.80 -10.43
C PHE A 32 3.92 -2.09 -9.66
N VAL A 33 4.22 -1.41 -8.54
CA VAL A 33 3.23 -0.76 -7.68
C VAL A 33 2.38 0.27 -8.43
N PRO A 34 2.94 1.20 -9.24
CA PRO A 34 2.12 2.20 -9.94
C PRO A 34 1.08 1.57 -10.87
N LYS A 35 1.47 0.53 -11.62
CA LYS A 35 0.56 -0.22 -12.50
C LYS A 35 -0.51 -0.94 -11.69
N PHE A 36 -0.11 -1.63 -10.62
CA PHE A 36 -1.04 -2.32 -9.72
C PHE A 36 -2.08 -1.38 -9.13
N ARG A 37 -1.67 -0.19 -8.65
CA ARG A 37 -2.59 0.82 -8.12
C ARG A 37 -3.61 1.24 -9.18
N LYS A 38 -3.15 1.56 -10.40
CA LYS A 38 -4.02 1.94 -11.51
C LYS A 38 -5.06 0.86 -11.84
N ASP A 39 -4.64 -0.40 -11.87
CA ASP A 39 -5.50 -1.53 -12.22
C ASP A 39 -6.50 -1.88 -11.10
N ASN A 40 -6.26 -1.46 -9.85
CA ASN A 40 -7.06 -1.81 -8.67
C ASN A 40 -7.77 -0.58 -8.05
N ASN A 41 -8.32 0.28 -8.89
CA ASN A 41 -9.11 1.45 -8.49
C ASN A 41 -8.33 2.39 -7.54
N ASN A 42 -7.05 2.59 -7.85
CA ASN A 42 -6.09 3.41 -7.11
C ASN A 42 -5.96 3.06 -5.61
N ILE A 43 -6.01 1.76 -5.27
CA ILE A 43 -5.80 1.30 -3.89
C ILE A 43 -4.47 1.85 -3.34
N PRO A 44 -4.45 2.44 -2.13
CA PRO A 44 -3.22 2.81 -1.44
C PRO A 44 -2.28 1.61 -1.32
N PHE A 45 -1.05 1.77 -1.79
CA PHE A 45 0.00 0.77 -1.67
C PHE A 45 1.30 1.49 -1.31
N VAL A 46 1.92 1.09 -0.20
CA VAL A 46 3.22 1.63 0.22
C VAL A 46 4.21 0.49 0.44
N SER A 47 5.42 0.67 -0.08
CA SER A 47 6.56 -0.18 0.23
C SER A 47 7.43 0.51 1.26
N ILE A 48 7.78 -0.24 2.29
CA ILE A 48 8.55 0.23 3.43
C ILE A 48 9.80 -0.61 3.54
N GLU A 49 10.93 0.07 3.51
CA GLU A 49 12.23 -0.54 3.77
C GLU A 49 12.48 -0.56 5.27
N TYR A 50 12.92 -1.71 5.78
CA TYR A 50 13.32 -1.87 7.17
C TYR A 50 14.80 -2.27 7.22
N ASP A 51 15.59 -1.41 7.85
CA ASP A 51 17.05 -1.51 8.04
C ASP A 51 17.45 -1.66 9.52
N GLY A 52 16.47 -1.75 10.43
CA GLY A 52 16.68 -1.81 11.88
C GLY A 52 16.84 -0.45 12.56
N PHE A 53 16.98 0.64 11.80
CA PHE A 53 17.05 2.00 12.34
C PHE A 53 15.69 2.68 12.31
N GLN A 54 15.54 3.71 13.15
CA GLN A 54 14.38 4.61 13.11
C GLN A 54 14.60 5.65 12.00
N ASP A 55 13.62 5.78 11.11
CA ASP A 55 13.65 6.75 9.99
C ASP A 55 12.34 7.54 10.02
N SER A 56 12.43 8.84 10.27
CA SER A 56 11.28 9.76 10.29
C SER A 56 10.58 9.85 8.94
N THR A 57 11.31 9.60 7.85
CA THR A 57 10.74 9.51 6.49
C THR A 57 9.80 8.33 6.37
N ARG A 58 10.15 7.20 7.00
CA ARG A 58 9.30 6.00 7.04
C ARG A 58 8.02 6.26 7.83
N GLU A 59 8.12 6.90 8.99
CA GLU A 59 6.95 7.27 9.80
C GLU A 59 6.00 8.18 9.02
N MET A 60 6.51 9.24 8.39
CA MET A 60 5.70 10.14 7.56
C MET A 60 5.01 9.42 6.39
N ARG A 61 5.70 8.46 5.75
CA ARG A 61 5.11 7.64 4.68
C ARG A 61 3.97 6.75 5.20
N ILE A 62 4.13 6.18 6.40
CA ILE A 62 3.08 5.40 7.06
C ILE A 62 1.88 6.28 7.37
N ASP A 63 2.09 7.46 7.96
CA ASP A 63 1.01 8.38 8.32
C ASP A 63 0.22 8.82 7.09
N THR A 64 0.92 9.17 6.01
CA THR A 64 0.31 9.52 4.73
C THR A 64 -0.49 8.36 4.15
N PHE A 65 0.05 7.14 4.23
CA PHE A 65 -0.66 5.94 3.78
C PHE A 65 -1.94 5.70 4.60
N VAL A 66 -1.87 5.81 5.93
CA VAL A 66 -3.03 5.63 6.81
C VAL A 66 -4.12 6.67 6.50
N ALA A 67 -3.75 7.91 6.24
CA ALA A 67 -4.69 8.95 5.82
C ALA A 67 -5.42 8.56 4.52
N GLN A 68 -4.68 8.10 3.50
CA GLN A 68 -5.27 7.67 2.21
C GLN A 68 -6.20 6.44 2.36
N VAL A 69 -5.83 5.49 3.23
CA VAL A 69 -6.66 4.31 3.50
C VAL A 69 -7.95 4.70 4.21
N LYS A 70 -7.89 5.61 5.19
CA LYS A 70 -9.08 6.11 5.91
C LYS A 70 -10.05 6.79 4.94
N GLU A 71 -9.56 7.69 4.10
CA GLU A 71 -10.38 8.39 3.08
C GLU A 71 -11.07 7.38 2.15
N ARG A 72 -10.34 6.37 1.67
CA ARG A 72 -10.91 5.32 0.82
C ARG A 72 -11.96 4.49 1.55
N TYR A 73 -11.70 4.11 2.80
CA TYR A 73 -12.62 3.33 3.62
C TYR A 73 -13.93 4.07 3.87
N GLU A 74 -13.86 5.36 4.21
CA GLU A 74 -15.02 6.23 4.37
C GLU A 74 -15.82 6.31 3.07
N ASN A 75 -15.16 6.59 1.95
CA ASN A 75 -15.80 6.63 0.63
C ASN A 75 -16.54 5.33 0.30
N LYS A 76 -15.95 4.16 0.56
CA LYS A 76 -16.62 2.86 0.37
C LYS A 76 -17.83 2.67 1.28
N LYS A 77 -17.78 3.16 2.53
CA LYS A 77 -18.89 3.09 3.48
C LYS A 77 -20.08 3.92 3.00
N TYR A 78 -19.82 5.10 2.42
CA TYR A 78 -20.86 5.92 1.80
C TYR A 78 -21.50 5.25 0.58
N THR A 79 -20.71 4.58 -0.28
CA THR A 79 -21.26 3.88 -1.46
C THR A 79 -22.10 2.65 -1.13
N LYS A 80 -21.92 2.03 0.04
CA LYS A 80 -22.70 0.86 0.48
C LYS A 80 -24.01 1.19 1.22
N SER A 81 -24.24 2.47 1.55
CA SER A 81 -25.40 2.92 2.34
C SER A 81 -26.54 3.49 1.49
N HIS A 82 -26.47 3.35 0.16
CA HIS A 82 -27.55 3.56 -0.81
C HIS A 82 -27.69 2.29 -1.65
#